data_AF-A0A180H227-F1
#
_entry.id   AF-A0A180H227-F1
#
_cell.length_a   1.000
_cell.length_b   1.000
_cell.length_c   1.000
_cell.angle_alpha   90.00
_cell.angle_beta   90.00
_cell.angle_gamma   90.00
#
_symmetry.space_group_name_H-M   'P 1'
#
loop_
_entity.id
_entity.type
_entity.pdbx_description
1 polymer ?
#
loop_
_entity_poly.entity_id
_entity_poly.type
_entity_poly.pdbx_seq_one_letter_code
_entity_poly.pdbx_strand_id
1 'polypeptide(L)'
;MIPSTRLAETDARRKMAVEMTIADRLAKARLFAKTYGNMTAGIVEFIQFLVCSGRIAEQGGSQWWRGVNGLLILDLIDAEEALGSSTLTVASTSPAVQHWVNYSIYWQQTPIPNLFKAQRLWWKAHQTSLHYGIHAFPELLLLEPRIEINFITCVCVPNVDLTALLNIPTSLKLIKIYTIIAYPHHYPAKILAVLKALILAPAYYARIVGLPKNIGLDSTRWEI
;
A
#
# COMPACT_ATOMS: atom_id res chain seq x y z
N MET A 1 12.65 -8.62 -25.61
CA MET A 1 11.27 -9.05 -25.92
C MET A 1 10.68 -9.66 -24.68
N ILE A 2 9.62 -9.06 -24.11
CA ILE A 2 8.85 -9.69 -23.03
C ILE A 2 7.94 -10.73 -23.71
N PRO A 3 7.89 -12.00 -23.25
CA PRO A 3 7.03 -13.02 -23.83
C PRO A 3 5.57 -12.55 -23.84
N SER A 4 4.85 -12.79 -24.95
CA SER A 4 3.44 -12.38 -25.14
C SER A 4 2.50 -12.83 -24.01
N THR A 5 2.82 -13.93 -23.33
CA THR A 5 2.06 -14.46 -22.19
C THR A 5 2.22 -13.60 -20.93
N ARG A 6 3.44 -13.13 -20.63
CA ARG A 6 3.71 -12.26 -19.46
C ARG A 6 3.03 -10.89 -19.58
N LEU A 7 2.89 -10.38 -20.79
CA LEU A 7 2.16 -9.13 -21.05
C LEU A 7 0.66 -9.31 -20.77
N ALA A 8 0.05 -10.38 -21.27
CA ALA A 8 -1.36 -10.69 -21.03
C ALA A 8 -1.67 -10.94 -19.55
N GLU A 9 -0.79 -11.62 -18.82
CA GLU A 9 -0.91 -11.84 -17.37
C GLU A 9 -0.84 -10.52 -16.57
N THR A 10 0.07 -9.62 -16.96
CA THR A 10 0.21 -8.30 -16.32
C THR A 10 -1.04 -7.46 -16.51
N ASP A 11 -1.61 -7.45 -17.72
CA ASP A 11 -2.83 -6.69 -18.02
C ASP A 11 -4.07 -7.29 -17.33
N ALA A 12 -4.18 -8.62 -17.26
CA ALA A 12 -5.24 -9.28 -16.51
C ALA A 12 -5.18 -8.96 -15.01
N ARG A 13 -3.98 -8.96 -14.41
CA ARG A 13 -3.79 -8.60 -13.00
C ARG A 13 -4.12 -7.14 -12.73
N ARG A 14 -3.71 -6.23 -13.60
CA ARG A 14 -4.05 -4.80 -13.52
C ARG A 14 -5.55 -4.56 -13.59
N LYS A 15 -6.23 -5.24 -14.53
CA LYS A 15 -7.70 -5.19 -14.65
C LYS A 15 -8.39 -5.69 -13.38
N MET A 16 -8.01 -6.89 -12.90
CA MET A 16 -8.55 -7.47 -11.67
C MET A 16 -8.34 -6.55 -10.46
N ALA A 17 -7.17 -5.91 -10.35
CA ALA A 17 -6.89 -4.95 -9.29
C ALA A 17 -7.83 -3.73 -9.33
N VAL A 18 -8.14 -3.19 -10.51
CA VAL A 18 -9.05 -2.03 -10.63
C VAL A 18 -10.50 -2.42 -10.37
N GLU A 19 -10.92 -3.61 -10.81
CA GLU A 19 -12.31 -4.09 -10.74
C GLU A 19 -12.69 -4.70 -9.40
N MET A 20 -11.72 -5.00 -8.52
CA MET A 20 -12.00 -5.56 -7.19
C MET A 20 -12.91 -4.64 -6.36
N THR A 21 -13.99 -5.23 -5.82
CA THR A 21 -15.00 -4.51 -5.04
C THR A 21 -14.47 -4.03 -3.69
N ILE A 22 -15.12 -3.02 -3.11
CA ILE A 22 -14.80 -2.56 -1.74
C ILE A 22 -14.97 -3.69 -0.72
N ALA A 23 -16.02 -4.50 -0.88
CA ALA A 23 -16.31 -5.62 0.02
C ALA A 23 -15.18 -6.65 -0.01
N ASP A 24 -14.70 -7.03 -1.19
CA ASP A 24 -13.61 -8.00 -1.35
C ASP A 24 -12.31 -7.48 -0.75
N ARG A 25 -11.93 -6.22 -1.03
CA ARG A 25 -10.74 -5.58 -0.45
C ARG A 25 -10.74 -5.66 1.07
N LEU A 26 -11.84 -5.24 1.69
CA LEU A 26 -11.98 -5.24 3.14
C LEU A 26 -12.03 -6.66 3.71
N ALA A 27 -12.71 -7.59 3.06
CA ALA A 27 -12.79 -8.98 3.50
C ALA A 27 -11.41 -9.64 3.51
N LYS A 28 -10.65 -9.51 2.42
CA LYS A 28 -9.31 -10.07 2.28
C LYS A 28 -8.31 -9.43 3.24
N ALA A 29 -8.28 -8.10 3.33
CA ALA A 29 -7.41 -7.41 4.28
C ALA A 29 -7.70 -7.78 5.75
N ARG A 30 -8.98 -7.92 6.13
CA ARG A 30 -9.36 -8.33 7.49
C ARG A 30 -9.02 -9.78 7.78
N LEU A 31 -9.21 -10.68 6.81
CA LEU A 31 -8.84 -12.08 6.94
C LEU A 31 -7.33 -12.21 7.17
N PHE A 32 -6.54 -11.59 6.28
CA PHE A 32 -5.08 -11.56 6.42
C PHE A 32 -4.68 -11.00 7.79
N ALA A 33 -5.33 -9.93 8.24
CA ALA A 33 -5.02 -9.32 9.52
C ALA A 33 -5.34 -10.17 10.75
N LYS A 34 -6.44 -10.91 10.68
CA LYS A 34 -6.81 -11.88 11.71
C LYS A 34 -5.79 -13.02 11.78
N THR A 35 -5.26 -13.45 10.64
CA THR A 35 -4.34 -14.60 10.56
C THR A 35 -2.91 -14.24 10.93
N TYR A 36 -2.40 -13.11 10.43
CA TYR A 36 -0.97 -12.74 10.52
C TYR A 36 -0.68 -11.56 11.45
N GLY A 37 -1.64 -11.20 12.31
CA GLY A 37 -1.43 -10.31 13.45
C GLY A 37 -1.87 -8.87 13.24
N ASN A 38 -2.20 -8.20 14.36
CA ASN A 38 -2.82 -6.88 14.39
C ASN A 38 -2.00 -5.72 13.75
N MET A 39 -0.72 -5.90 13.42
CA MET A 39 0.06 -4.88 12.70
C MET A 39 -0.53 -4.59 11.32
N THR A 40 -1.01 -5.63 10.65
CA THR A 40 -1.70 -5.53 9.36
C THR A 40 -3.02 -4.75 9.41
N ALA A 41 -3.55 -4.43 10.60
CA ALA A 41 -4.76 -3.61 10.75
C ALA A 41 -4.60 -2.23 10.07
N GLY A 42 -3.37 -1.71 9.94
CA GLY A 42 -3.10 -0.48 9.20
C GLY A 42 -3.57 -0.53 7.74
N ILE A 43 -3.52 -1.68 7.07
CA ILE A 43 -4.08 -1.85 5.71
C ILE A 43 -5.59 -1.70 5.73
N VAL A 44 -6.27 -2.34 6.69
CA VAL A 44 -7.73 -2.26 6.83
C VAL A 44 -8.17 -0.83 7.10
N GLU A 45 -7.48 -0.13 8.01
CA GLU A 45 -7.76 1.25 8.35
C GLU A 45 -7.54 2.20 7.17
N PHE A 46 -6.48 1.98 6.38
CA PHE A 46 -6.23 2.79 5.19
C PHE A 46 -7.29 2.55 4.11
N ILE A 47 -7.72 1.30 3.88
CA ILE A 47 -8.82 1.00 2.96
C ILE A 47 -10.09 1.70 3.42
N GLN A 48 -10.40 1.68 4.72
CA GLN A 48 -11.55 2.40 5.26
C GLN A 48 -11.47 3.91 5.00
N PHE A 49 -10.29 4.51 5.12
CA PHE A 49 -10.08 5.91 4.73
C PHE A 49 -10.36 6.13 3.23
N LEU A 50 -9.88 5.24 2.35
CA LEU A 50 -10.15 5.34 0.92
C LEU A 50 -11.65 5.23 0.59
N VAL A 51 -12.37 4.35 1.30
CA VAL A 51 -13.84 4.22 1.18
C VAL A 51 -14.52 5.51 1.64
N CYS A 52 -14.26 5.95 2.87
CA CYS A 52 -14.94 7.11 3.47
C CYS A 52 -14.66 8.41 2.70
N SER A 53 -13.48 8.52 2.08
CA SER A 53 -13.14 9.67 1.25
C SER A 53 -13.68 9.59 -0.19
N GLY A 54 -14.25 8.46 -0.61
CA GLY A 54 -14.76 8.26 -1.96
C GLY A 54 -13.67 7.94 -3.01
N ARG A 55 -12.41 7.78 -2.59
CA ARG A 55 -11.28 7.51 -3.50
C ARG A 55 -11.44 6.21 -4.27
N ILE A 56 -11.99 5.18 -3.62
CA ILE A 56 -12.23 3.87 -4.25
C ILE A 56 -13.70 3.58 -4.52
N ALA A 57 -14.56 4.61 -4.53
CA ALA A 57 -15.95 4.45 -4.94
C ALA A 57 -16.04 3.87 -6.36
N GLU A 58 -16.96 2.94 -6.60
CA GLU A 58 -17.14 2.28 -7.90
C GLU A 58 -17.58 3.27 -8.97
N GLN A 59 -18.41 4.25 -8.59
CA GLN A 59 -18.87 5.33 -9.45
C GLN A 59 -18.22 6.64 -9.01
N GLY A 60 -17.48 7.28 -9.90
CA GLY A 60 -16.87 8.60 -9.67
C GLY A 60 -15.61 8.62 -8.79
N GLY A 61 -15.16 7.48 -8.27
CA GLY A 61 -13.87 7.36 -7.59
C GLY A 61 -12.69 7.18 -8.55
N SER A 62 -11.48 7.25 -8.02
CA SER A 62 -10.21 7.12 -8.74
C SER A 62 -9.91 5.70 -9.17
N GLN A 63 -9.65 5.51 -10.47
CA GLN A 63 -9.12 4.25 -11.00
C GLN A 63 -7.70 3.97 -10.48
N TRP A 64 -6.87 4.99 -10.31
CA TRP A 64 -5.52 4.83 -9.78
C TRP A 64 -5.52 4.29 -8.35
N TRP A 65 -6.30 4.88 -7.44
CA TRP A 65 -6.44 4.41 -6.06
C TRP A 65 -6.99 2.99 -6.01
N ARG A 66 -7.96 2.63 -6.87
CA ARG A 66 -8.48 1.25 -6.98
C ARG A 66 -7.39 0.28 -7.46
N GLY A 67 -6.65 0.65 -8.49
CA GLY A 67 -5.57 -0.16 -9.06
C GLY A 67 -4.44 -0.42 -8.05
N VAL A 68 -3.83 0.64 -7.51
CA VAL A 68 -2.70 0.51 -6.57
C VAL A 68 -3.10 -0.27 -5.32
N ASN A 69 -4.24 0.05 -4.71
CA ASN A 69 -4.73 -0.71 -3.57
C ASN A 69 -5.12 -2.14 -3.96
N GLY A 70 -5.60 -2.36 -5.18
CA GLY A 70 -6.05 -3.66 -5.65
C GLY A 70 -4.89 -4.62 -5.80
N LEU A 71 -3.78 -4.16 -6.39
CA LEU A 71 -2.56 -4.95 -6.50
C LEU A 71 -2.03 -5.36 -5.13
N LEU A 72 -2.04 -4.45 -4.14
CA LEU A 72 -1.69 -4.81 -2.77
C LEU A 72 -2.56 -5.97 -2.24
N ILE A 73 -3.88 -5.92 -2.44
CA ILE A 73 -4.77 -7.01 -1.97
C ILE A 73 -4.51 -8.32 -2.74
N LEU A 74 -4.25 -8.25 -4.04
CA LEU A 74 -3.87 -9.42 -4.82
C LEU A 74 -2.54 -10.02 -4.34
N ASP A 75 -1.57 -9.18 -3.96
CA ASP A 75 -0.31 -9.66 -3.38
C ASP A 75 -0.52 -10.39 -2.05
N LEU A 76 -1.50 -9.96 -1.23
CA LEU A 76 -1.88 -10.68 -0.01
C LEU A 76 -2.53 -12.04 -0.32
N ILE A 77 -3.43 -12.10 -1.31
CA ILE A 77 -4.08 -13.35 -1.74
C ILE A 77 -3.04 -14.35 -2.22
N ASP A 78 -2.15 -13.93 -3.13
CA ASP A 78 -1.12 -14.81 -3.68
C ASP A 78 -0.15 -15.29 -2.59
N ALA A 79 0.13 -14.45 -1.59
CA ALA A 79 0.94 -14.85 -0.44
C ALA A 79 0.24 -15.92 0.41
N GLU A 80 -1.07 -15.78 0.67
CA GLU A 80 -1.86 -16.81 1.37
C GLU A 80 -1.88 -18.13 0.58
N GLU A 81 -2.08 -18.08 -0.73
CA GLU A 81 -2.06 -19.26 -1.61
C GLU A 81 -0.69 -19.95 -1.59
N ALA A 82 0.38 -19.17 -1.66
CA ALA A 82 1.75 -19.69 -1.58
C ALA A 82 2.06 -20.38 -0.25
N LEU A 83 1.47 -19.92 0.85
CA LEU A 83 1.62 -20.53 2.19
C LEU A 83 0.80 -21.82 2.33
N GLY A 84 -0.30 -21.97 1.59
CA GLY A 84 -1.17 -23.14 1.61
C GLY A 84 -0.73 -24.30 0.70
N SER A 85 0.08 -24.03 -0.32
CA SER A 85 0.58 -25.05 -1.25
C SER A 85 1.74 -25.85 -0.66
N SER A 86 1.64 -27.19 -0.65
CA SER A 86 2.74 -28.10 -0.26
C SER A 86 3.95 -28.07 -1.20
N THR A 87 3.76 -27.51 -2.40
CA THR A 87 4.79 -27.30 -3.42
C THR A 87 4.92 -25.81 -3.66
N LEU A 88 5.72 -25.15 -2.81
CA LEU A 88 6.17 -23.79 -2.99
C LEU A 88 7.03 -23.70 -4.26
N THR A 89 6.43 -23.53 -5.43
CA THR A 89 7.15 -23.09 -6.63
C THR A 89 7.40 -21.58 -6.52
N VAL A 90 8.36 -21.22 -5.66
CA VAL A 90 8.86 -19.87 -5.36
C VAL A 90 9.38 -19.13 -6.61
N ALA A 91 9.62 -19.84 -7.71
CA ALA A 91 10.34 -19.31 -8.88
C ALA A 91 9.55 -18.32 -9.76
N SER A 92 8.27 -18.02 -9.47
CA SER A 92 7.42 -17.15 -10.30
C SER A 92 6.67 -16.05 -9.54
N THR A 93 6.85 -15.93 -8.22
CA THR A 93 6.11 -14.94 -7.42
C THR A 93 6.77 -13.57 -7.48
N SER A 94 5.96 -12.50 -7.54
CA SER A 94 6.48 -11.13 -7.51
C SER A 94 7.31 -10.89 -6.23
N PRO A 95 8.32 -9.98 -6.25
CA PRO A 95 9.08 -9.65 -5.04
C PRO A 95 8.20 -9.22 -3.86
N ALA A 96 7.10 -8.51 -4.13
CA ALA A 96 6.11 -8.12 -3.13
C ALA A 96 5.46 -9.33 -2.43
N VAL A 97 5.00 -10.33 -3.21
CA VAL A 97 4.41 -11.56 -2.68
C VAL A 97 5.42 -12.31 -1.81
N GLN A 98 6.68 -12.44 -2.25
CA GLN A 98 7.69 -13.11 -1.45
C GLN A 98 7.92 -12.43 -0.08
N HIS A 99 7.89 -11.10 -0.02
CA HIS A 99 8.01 -10.38 1.25
C HIS A 99 6.81 -10.60 2.16
N TRP A 100 5.59 -10.68 1.61
CA TRP A 100 4.39 -11.04 2.38
C TRP A 100 4.47 -12.47 2.93
N VAL A 101 4.95 -13.42 2.13
CA VAL A 101 5.22 -14.79 2.57
C VAL A 101 6.25 -14.79 3.71
N ASN A 102 7.36 -14.07 3.58
CA ASN A 102 8.39 -13.98 4.61
C ASN A 102 7.87 -13.40 5.93
N TYR A 103 7.07 -12.32 5.86
CA TYR A 103 6.41 -11.75 7.04
C TYR A 103 5.48 -12.77 7.71
N SER A 104 4.68 -13.46 6.91
CA SER A 104 3.67 -14.42 7.37
C SER A 104 4.31 -15.64 8.03
N ILE A 105 5.35 -16.21 7.42
CA ILE A 105 6.15 -17.31 7.99
C ILE A 105 6.75 -16.86 9.32
N TYR A 106 7.38 -15.68 9.36
CA TYR A 106 7.96 -15.16 10.60
C TYR A 106 6.93 -15.03 11.71
N TRP A 107 5.73 -14.53 11.41
CA TRP A 107 4.66 -14.36 12.37
C TRP A 107 4.15 -15.71 12.92
N GLN A 108 3.93 -16.69 12.04
CA GLN A 108 3.38 -17.99 12.44
C GLN A 108 4.39 -18.89 13.16
N GLN A 109 5.66 -18.87 12.76
CA GLN A 109 6.69 -19.74 13.31
C GLN A 109 7.34 -19.20 14.60
N THR A 110 7.01 -17.97 15.01
CA THR A 110 7.59 -17.36 16.20
C THR A 110 6.52 -17.23 17.30
N PRO A 111 6.54 -18.06 18.36
CA PRO A 111 5.53 -18.01 19.43
C PRO A 111 5.40 -16.66 20.12
N ILE A 112 6.52 -15.93 20.24
CA ILE A 112 6.58 -14.56 20.77
C ILE A 112 7.38 -13.71 19.77
N PRO A 113 6.74 -13.15 18.74
CA PRO A 113 7.44 -12.43 17.69
C PRO A 113 8.07 -11.15 18.25
N ASN A 114 9.32 -10.89 17.87
CA ASN A 114 9.93 -9.58 18.11
C ASN A 114 9.19 -8.55 17.27
N LEU A 115 8.43 -7.68 17.94
CA LEU A 115 7.52 -6.75 17.25
C LEU A 115 8.25 -5.77 16.34
N PHE A 116 9.48 -5.38 16.67
CA PHE A 116 10.29 -4.51 15.82
C PHE A 116 10.68 -5.21 14.52
N LYS A 117 11.10 -6.48 14.60
CA LYS A 117 11.41 -7.30 13.41
C LYS A 117 10.17 -7.60 12.57
N ALA A 118 9.05 -7.95 13.21
CA ALA A 118 7.76 -8.16 12.53
C ALA A 118 7.34 -6.91 11.75
N GLN A 119 7.38 -5.73 12.39
CA GLN A 119 7.02 -4.47 11.76
C GLN A 119 7.94 -4.11 10.59
N ARG A 120 9.23 -4.44 10.68
CA ARG A 120 10.18 -4.21 9.58
C ARG A 120 9.90 -5.09 8.37
N LEU A 121 9.61 -6.37 8.59
CA LEU A 121 9.21 -7.30 7.52
C LEU A 121 7.89 -6.86 6.88
N TRP A 122 6.93 -6.45 7.70
CA TRP A 122 5.66 -5.91 7.25
C TRP A 122 5.85 -4.66 6.37
N TRP A 123 6.65 -3.69 6.82
CA TRP A 123 6.91 -2.48 6.04
C TRP A 123 7.63 -2.77 4.74
N LYS A 124 8.57 -3.72 4.72
CA LYS A 124 9.23 -4.13 3.49
C LYS A 124 8.21 -4.70 2.49
N ALA A 125 7.34 -5.61 2.92
CA ALA A 125 6.30 -6.18 2.06
C ALA A 125 5.31 -5.12 1.55
N HIS A 126 4.81 -4.28 2.44
CA HIS A 126 3.91 -3.18 2.10
C HIS A 126 4.54 -2.21 1.10
N GLN A 127 5.77 -1.77 1.34
CA GLN A 127 6.42 -0.80 0.47
C GLN A 127 6.75 -1.37 -0.91
N THR A 128 7.23 -2.62 -0.98
CA THR A 128 7.44 -3.26 -2.28
C THR A 128 6.13 -3.40 -3.06
N SER A 129 5.02 -3.73 -2.39
CA SER A 129 3.69 -3.79 -3.02
C SER A 129 3.21 -2.41 -3.48
N LEU A 130 3.38 -1.37 -2.65
CA LEU A 130 2.98 0.00 -2.95
C LEU A 130 3.71 0.52 -4.19
N HIS A 131 5.04 0.43 -4.22
CA HIS A 131 5.85 0.96 -5.34
C HIS A 131 5.65 0.14 -6.61
N TYR A 132 5.51 -1.19 -6.51
CA TYR A 132 5.07 -2.00 -7.64
C TYR A 132 3.72 -1.52 -8.18
N GLY A 133 2.75 -1.26 -7.30
CA GLY A 133 1.45 -0.74 -7.69
C GLY A 133 1.50 0.64 -8.36
N ILE A 134 2.31 1.56 -7.83
CA ILE A 134 2.53 2.89 -8.42
C ILE A 134 3.06 2.76 -9.86
N HIS A 135 4.06 1.90 -10.07
CA HIS A 135 4.66 1.68 -11.37
C HIS A 135 3.79 0.87 -12.34
N ALA A 136 2.79 0.14 -11.85
CA ALA A 136 1.84 -0.60 -12.67
C ALA A 136 0.69 0.27 -13.22
N PHE A 137 0.47 1.48 -12.69
CA PHE A 137 -0.61 2.39 -13.12
C PHE A 137 -0.16 3.84 -13.37
N PRO A 138 0.99 4.11 -14.04
CA PRO A 138 1.46 5.47 -14.26
C PRO A 138 0.47 6.29 -15.09
N GLU A 139 -0.19 5.67 -16.07
CA GLU A 139 -1.18 6.33 -16.93
C GLU A 139 -2.43 6.77 -16.16
N LEU A 140 -2.89 5.97 -15.19
CA LEU A 140 -4.07 6.33 -14.40
C LEU A 140 -3.78 7.48 -13.43
N LEU A 141 -2.53 7.59 -12.93
CA LEU A 141 -2.12 8.71 -12.09
C LEU A 141 -2.25 10.04 -12.84
N LEU A 142 -1.91 10.05 -14.13
CA LEU A 142 -1.98 11.26 -14.97
C LEU A 142 -3.42 11.71 -15.25
N LEU A 143 -4.40 10.82 -15.09
CA LEU A 143 -5.83 11.13 -15.22
C LEU A 143 -6.43 11.72 -13.93
N GLU A 144 -5.69 11.67 -12.82
CA GLU A 144 -6.18 12.23 -11.56
C GLU A 144 -6.27 13.76 -11.62
N PRO A 145 -7.22 14.36 -10.89
CA PRO A 145 -7.26 15.81 -10.72
C PRO A 145 -5.93 16.31 -10.17
N ARG A 146 -5.44 17.44 -10.70
CA ARG A 146 -4.12 18.00 -10.32
C ARG A 146 -3.88 18.09 -8.82
N ILE A 147 -4.92 18.46 -8.07
CA ILE A 147 -4.83 18.59 -6.62
C ILE A 147 -4.73 17.22 -5.90
N GLU A 148 -5.32 16.18 -6.47
CA GLU A 148 -5.15 14.81 -6.00
C GLU A 148 -3.74 14.29 -6.31
N ILE A 149 -3.21 14.57 -7.52
CA ILE A 149 -1.81 14.28 -7.86
C ILE A 149 -0.86 14.93 -6.83
N ASN A 150 -1.10 16.20 -6.47
CA ASN A 150 -0.30 16.88 -5.45
C ASN A 150 -0.42 16.21 -4.07
N PHE A 151 -1.62 15.77 -3.68
CA PHE A 151 -1.79 15.02 -2.44
C PHE A 151 -1.00 13.70 -2.46
N ILE A 152 -1.10 12.93 -3.53
CA ILE A 152 -0.39 11.65 -3.71
C ILE A 152 1.13 11.86 -3.64
N THR A 153 1.65 12.76 -4.47
CA THR A 153 3.09 12.98 -4.72
C THR A 153 3.78 13.72 -3.57
N CYS A 154 3.12 14.71 -2.96
CA CYS A 154 3.75 15.56 -1.97
C CYS A 154 3.42 15.16 -0.53
N VAL A 155 2.36 14.38 -0.30
CA VAL A 155 1.91 14.05 1.06
C VAL A 155 1.83 12.55 1.29
N CYS A 156 0.96 11.85 0.55
CA CYS A 156 0.56 10.49 0.91
C CYS A 156 1.73 9.52 0.79
N VAL A 157 2.29 9.33 -0.41
CA VAL A 157 3.35 8.34 -0.64
C VAL A 157 4.63 8.67 0.13
N PRO A 158 5.14 9.93 0.13
CA PRO A 158 6.31 10.27 0.95
C PRO A 158 6.11 10.03 2.45
N ASN A 159 4.92 10.30 3.00
CA ASN A 159 4.63 10.02 4.40
C ASN A 159 4.65 8.52 4.70
N VAL A 160 4.05 7.71 3.81
CA VAL A 160 4.03 6.26 3.95
C VAL A 160 5.46 5.70 3.90
N ASP A 161 6.29 6.16 2.97
CA ASP A 161 7.73 5.82 2.92
C ASP A 161 8.49 6.22 4.19
N LEU A 162 8.32 7.45 4.68
CA LEU A 162 8.98 7.90 5.89
C LEU A 162 8.54 7.09 7.11
N THR A 163 7.26 6.76 7.20
CA THR A 163 6.70 5.93 8.28
C THR A 163 7.32 4.53 8.26
N ALA A 164 7.54 3.97 7.08
CA ALA A 164 8.24 2.70 6.90
C ALA A 164 9.72 2.77 7.28
N LEU A 165 10.42 3.83 6.87
CA LEU A 165 11.83 4.06 7.22
C LEU A 165 12.05 4.13 8.72
N LEU A 166 11.12 4.76 9.43
CA LEU A 166 11.14 4.88 10.89
C LEU A 166 10.59 3.63 11.60
N ASN A 167 10.19 2.60 10.85
CA ASN A 167 9.60 1.36 11.35
C ASN A 167 8.44 1.60 12.33
N ILE A 168 7.60 2.61 12.06
CA ILE A 168 6.52 3.00 12.97
C ILE A 168 5.49 1.87 13.08
N PRO A 169 5.05 1.49 14.28
CA PRO A 169 4.06 0.44 14.44
C PRO A 169 2.70 0.79 13.81
N THR A 170 2.15 -0.19 13.09
CA THR A 170 0.93 -0.03 12.28
C THR A 170 -0.36 -0.48 12.96
N SER A 171 -0.22 -1.16 14.09
CA SER A 171 -1.31 -1.54 14.99
C SER A 171 -1.80 -0.38 15.87
N LEU A 172 -1.13 0.77 15.82
CA LEU A 172 -1.47 1.91 16.66
C LEU A 172 -2.65 2.66 16.07
N LYS A 173 -3.69 2.91 16.90
CA LYS A 173 -4.79 3.85 16.59
C LYS A 173 -4.29 5.22 16.13
N LEU A 174 -3.03 5.56 16.43
CA LEU A 174 -2.37 6.77 15.98
C LEU A 174 -2.28 6.89 14.46
N ILE A 175 -2.13 5.80 13.70
CA ILE A 175 -2.16 5.87 12.23
C ILE A 175 -3.54 6.29 11.76
N LYS A 176 -4.60 5.64 12.24
CA LYS A 176 -5.99 6.07 11.98
C LYS A 176 -6.23 7.53 12.35
N ILE A 177 -5.82 7.96 13.54
CA ILE A 177 -6.00 9.33 14.00
C ILE A 177 -5.24 10.30 13.09
N TYR A 178 -3.99 9.99 12.75
CA TYR A 178 -3.17 10.80 11.86
C TYR A 178 -3.78 10.88 10.45
N THR A 179 -4.23 9.77 9.87
CA THR A 179 -4.91 9.75 8.57
C THR A 179 -6.19 10.59 8.60
N ILE A 180 -7.01 10.47 9.66
CA ILE A 180 -8.25 11.26 9.81
C ILE A 180 -7.94 12.76 9.96
N ILE A 181 -6.93 13.12 10.73
CA ILE A 181 -6.61 14.52 11.02
C ILE A 181 -5.90 15.18 9.84
N ALA A 182 -4.89 14.51 9.26
CA ALA A 182 -3.99 15.11 8.29
C ALA A 182 -4.50 14.97 6.85
N TYR A 183 -5.10 13.84 6.46
CA TYR A 183 -5.37 13.58 5.05
C TYR A 183 -6.71 14.20 4.59
N PRO A 184 -6.84 14.58 3.30
CA PRO A 184 -8.10 15.07 2.75
C PRO A 184 -9.22 14.03 2.87
N HIS A 185 -10.31 14.40 3.52
CA HIS A 185 -11.44 13.51 3.82
C HIS A 185 -12.41 13.27 2.65
N HIS A 186 -12.13 13.82 1.46
CA HIS A 186 -12.97 13.63 0.28
C HIS A 186 -12.09 13.53 -0.97
N TYR A 187 -12.68 12.94 -2.00
CA TYR A 187 -12.15 12.80 -3.35
C TYR A 187 -13.01 13.61 -4.33
N PRO A 188 -12.39 14.34 -5.27
CA PRO A 188 -10.97 14.70 -5.29
C PRO A 188 -10.59 15.60 -4.10
N ALA A 189 -9.33 15.61 -3.68
CA ALA A 189 -8.90 16.49 -2.59
C ALA A 189 -9.18 17.99 -2.89
N LYS A 190 -9.48 18.79 -1.85
CA LYS A 190 -9.52 20.27 -1.94
C LYS A 190 -8.17 20.88 -1.61
N ILE A 191 -7.87 22.01 -2.24
CA ILE A 191 -6.61 22.77 -2.03
C ILE A 191 -6.30 23.01 -0.56
N LEU A 192 -7.26 23.55 0.20
CA LEU A 192 -7.07 23.81 1.63
C LEU A 192 -6.77 22.55 2.44
N ALA A 193 -7.37 21.42 2.08
CA ALA A 193 -7.12 20.14 2.75
C ALA A 193 -5.71 19.62 2.44
N VAL A 194 -5.22 19.78 1.21
CA VAL A 194 -3.84 19.41 0.84
C VAL A 194 -2.81 20.32 1.53
N LEU A 195 -3.06 21.63 1.59
CA LEU A 195 -2.20 22.57 2.32
C LEU A 195 -2.11 22.22 3.81
N LYS A 196 -3.25 21.93 4.44
CA LYS A 196 -3.29 21.41 5.82
C LYS A 196 -2.45 20.14 5.93
N ALA A 197 -2.61 19.21 5.00
CA ALA A 197 -1.90 17.94 5.03
C ALA A 197 -0.38 18.13 4.90
N LEU A 198 0.09 19.08 4.07
CA LEU A 198 1.51 19.43 3.94
C LEU A 198 2.10 19.97 5.24
N ILE A 199 1.37 20.86 5.93
CA ILE A 199 1.76 21.42 7.24
C ILE A 199 1.76 20.34 8.34
N LEU A 200 1.07 19.22 8.14
CA LEU A 200 1.04 18.15 9.14
C LEU A 200 1.91 16.95 8.75
N ALA A 201 2.43 16.92 7.52
CA ALA A 201 3.16 15.79 6.95
C ALA A 201 4.62 15.74 7.42
N PRO A 202 5.03 14.75 8.23
CA PRO A 202 6.42 14.63 8.64
C PRO A 202 7.38 14.50 7.45
N ALA A 203 6.96 13.84 6.37
CA ALA A 203 7.80 13.69 5.17
C ALA A 203 7.98 14.97 4.37
N TYR A 204 7.05 15.92 4.48
CA TYR A 204 7.23 17.23 3.89
C TYR A 204 8.33 18.00 4.63
N TYR A 205 8.26 18.05 5.96
CA TYR A 205 9.31 18.66 6.79
C TYR A 205 10.66 17.99 6.61
N ALA A 206 10.72 16.66 6.63
CA ALA A 206 11.94 15.89 6.44
C ALA A 206 12.68 16.29 5.15
N ARG A 207 11.95 16.49 4.04
CA ARG A 207 12.54 16.91 2.76
C ARG A 207 13.07 18.35 2.81
N ILE A 208 12.38 19.26 3.49
CA ILE A 208 12.83 20.66 3.66
C ILE A 208 14.14 20.71 4.45
N VAL A 209 14.26 19.90 5.51
CA VAL A 209 15.44 19.88 6.39
C VAL A 209 16.54 18.90 5.95
N GLY A 210 16.42 18.29 4.76
CA GLY A 210 17.47 17.47 4.15
C GLY A 210 17.56 16.01 4.64
N LEU A 211 16.53 15.49 5.31
CA LEU A 211 16.38 14.07 5.69
C LEU A 211 15.87 13.22 4.48
N PRO A 212 15.79 11.88 4.58
CA PRO A 212 16.19 10.91 3.54
C PRO A 212 15.75 11.24 2.11
N LYS A 213 16.74 11.26 1.19
CA LYS A 213 16.62 11.68 -0.23
C LYS A 213 15.88 10.70 -1.16
N ASN A 214 15.38 9.56 -0.66
CA ASN A 214 14.77 8.50 -1.48
C ASN A 214 13.41 8.04 -0.91
N ILE A 215 12.43 8.95 -0.95
CA ILE A 215 11.02 8.74 -0.56
C ILE A 215 10.11 9.35 -1.64
N GLY A 216 8.89 8.87 -1.78
CA GLY A 216 7.93 9.31 -2.81
C GLY A 216 7.82 8.32 -3.97
N LEU A 217 7.10 8.71 -5.01
CA LEU A 217 6.71 7.80 -6.11
C LEU A 217 7.87 7.09 -6.82
N ASP A 218 9.05 7.69 -6.84
CA ASP A 218 10.23 7.17 -7.53
C ASP A 218 11.18 6.40 -6.58
N SER A 219 10.69 5.97 -5.41
CA SER A 219 11.54 5.30 -4.41
C SER A 219 11.92 3.87 -4.82
N THR A 220 13.13 3.71 -5.33
CA THR A 220 13.71 2.39 -5.68
C THR A 220 14.22 1.60 -4.47
N ARG A 221 14.15 2.18 -3.26
CA ARG A 221 14.68 1.56 -2.02
C ARG A 221 14.07 0.19 -1.74
N TRP A 222 12.87 -0.05 -2.23
CA TRP A 222 12.06 -1.20 -1.89
C TRP A 222 12.11 -2.31 -2.94
N GLU A 223 12.82 -2.09 -4.05
CA GLU A 223 12.95 -3.02 -5.20
C GLU A 223 14.00 -4.13 -4.98
N ILE A 224 14.85 -4.01 -3.95
CA ILE A 224 15.97 -4.93 -3.64
C ILE A 224 15.64 -5.86 -2.48
#